data_AF-A0A952DAR1-F1
#
_entry.id   AF-A0A952DAR1-F1
#
_cell.length_a   1.000
_cell.length_b   1.000
_cell.length_c   1.000
_cell.angle_alpha   90.00
_cell.angle_beta   90.00
_cell.angle_gamma   90.00
#
_symmetry.space_group_name_H-M   'P 1'
#
loop_
_entity.id
_entity.type
_entity.pdbx_description
1 polymer ?
#
loop_
_entity_poly.entity_id
_entity_poly.type
_entity_poly.pdbx_seq_one_letter_code
_entity_poly.pdbx_strand_id
1 'polypeptide(L)' 'MVNAARLTPSAGPAVPPSTLTLAEMERRHIAAALERTGWHQGRAAHELGISVKTLYRKIRAYGFERPGGRRS' A
#
# COMPACT_ATOMS: atom_id res chain seq x y z
N MET A 1 49.32 -2.56 -23.67
CA MET A 1 48.56 -3.62 -22.97
C MET A 1 47.53 -3.01 -22.03
N VAL A 2 46.37 -2.58 -22.52
CA VAL A 2 45.15 -2.48 -21.71
C VAL A 2 43.96 -2.55 -22.65
N ASN A 3 43.16 -3.60 -22.56
CA ASN A 3 41.75 -3.47 -22.92
C ASN A 3 40.95 -4.24 -21.88
N ALA A 4 40.42 -3.48 -20.93
CA ALA A 4 39.56 -3.99 -19.87
C ALA A 4 38.30 -4.56 -20.53
N ALA A 5 38.16 -5.90 -20.48
CA ALA A 5 36.95 -6.57 -20.90
C ALA A 5 35.79 -6.06 -20.05
N ARG A 6 34.84 -5.42 -20.72
CA ARG A 6 33.63 -4.84 -20.14
C ARG A 6 32.81 -5.94 -19.46
N LEU A 7 32.44 -5.72 -18.20
CA LEU A 7 31.40 -6.48 -17.52
C LEU A 7 30.08 -6.27 -18.27
N THR A 8 29.57 -7.30 -18.93
CA THR A 8 28.18 -7.31 -19.42
C THR A 8 27.26 -7.64 -18.25
N PRO A 9 26.38 -6.72 -17.81
CA PRO A 9 25.30 -7.12 -16.93
C PRO A 9 24.32 -7.96 -17.76
N SER A 10 24.24 -9.25 -17.46
CA SER A 10 23.14 -10.10 -17.91
C SER A 10 21.89 -9.69 -17.13
N ALA A 11 21.22 -8.64 -17.60
CA ALA A 11 19.89 -8.30 -17.14
C ALA A 11 18.92 -9.38 -17.64
N GLY A 12 18.63 -10.37 -16.79
CA GLY A 12 17.43 -11.20 -16.95
C GLY A 12 16.20 -10.28 -17.03
N PRO A 13 15.05 -10.76 -17.54
CA PRO A 13 13.88 -9.90 -17.76
C PRO A 13 13.48 -9.27 -16.43
N ALA A 14 13.87 -8.01 -16.25
CA ALA A 14 13.42 -7.17 -15.17
C ALA A 14 11.94 -6.98 -15.46
N VAL A 15 11.12 -7.80 -14.82
CA VAL A 15 9.67 -7.59 -14.77
C VAL A 15 9.52 -6.12 -14.36
N PRO A 16 8.98 -5.23 -15.23
CA PRO A 16 8.85 -3.84 -14.86
C PRO A 16 8.04 -3.81 -13.56
N PRO A 17 8.44 -3.01 -12.55
CA PRO A 17 7.62 -2.88 -11.37
C PRO A 17 6.26 -2.44 -11.86
N SER A 18 5.26 -3.32 -11.75
CA SER A 18 3.89 -3.04 -12.13
C SER A 18 3.53 -1.73 -11.45
N THR A 19 3.43 -0.65 -12.22
CA THR A 19 3.22 0.69 -11.69
C THR A 19 1.81 0.74 -11.13
N LEU A 20 1.69 0.44 -9.84
CA LEU A 20 0.42 0.55 -9.15
C LEU A 20 -0.10 1.96 -9.34
N THR A 21 -1.40 2.06 -9.62
CA THR A 21 -2.05 3.36 -9.62
C THR A 21 -1.95 3.98 -8.23
N LEU A 22 -2.02 5.31 -8.15
CA LEU A 22 -2.06 5.99 -6.86
C LEU A 22 -3.20 5.49 -5.97
N ALA A 23 -4.35 5.18 -6.57
CA ALA A 23 -5.49 4.60 -5.86
C ALA A 23 -5.17 3.22 -5.25
N GLU A 24 -4.48 2.36 -5.98
CA GLU A 24 -4.10 1.02 -5.47
C GLU A 24 -3.02 1.12 -4.38
N MET A 25 -2.04 2.01 -4.54
CA MET A 25 -1.07 2.30 -3.47
C MET A 25 -1.75 2.82 -2.21
N GLU A 26 -2.68 3.78 -2.36
CA GLU A 26 -3.45 4.32 -1.25
C GLU A 26 -4.30 3.23 -0.57
N ARG A 27 -5.00 2.39 -1.36
CA ARG A 27 -5.79 1.28 -0.85
C ARG A 27 -4.93 0.33 -0.01
N ARG A 28 -3.77 -0.09 -0.51
CA ARG A 28 -2.85 -0.96 0.24
C ARG A 28 -2.33 -0.30 1.52
N HIS A 29 -2.00 0.99 1.45
CA HIS A 29 -1.49 1.71 2.61
C HIS A 29 -2.53 1.83 3.71
N ILE A 30 -3.79 2.12 3.36
CA ILE A 30 -4.91 2.16 4.30
C ILE A 30 -5.17 0.79 4.92
N ALA A 31 -5.21 -0.26 4.11
CA ALA A 31 -5.40 -1.63 4.61
C ALA A 31 -4.33 -2.00 5.64
N ALA A 32 -3.05 -1.74 5.33
CA ALA A 32 -1.94 -2.03 6.23
C ALA A 32 -2.00 -1.23 7.54
N ALA A 33 -2.42 0.04 7.52
CA ALA A 33 -2.61 0.85 8.73
C ALA A 33 -3.80 0.35 9.58
N LEU A 34 -4.90 -0.06 8.94
CA LEU A 34 -6.04 -0.66 9.65
C LEU A 34 -5.64 -1.95 10.35
N GLU A 35 -4.92 -2.84 9.67
CA GLU A 35 -4.45 -4.10 10.27
C GLU A 35 -3.49 -3.86 11.43
N ARG A 36 -2.45 -3.03 11.24
CA ARG A 36 -1.45 -2.76 12.30
C ARG A 36 -2.05 -2.11 13.55
N THR A 37 -3.15 -1.39 13.40
CA THR A 37 -3.83 -0.72 14.52
C THR A 37 -4.98 -1.53 15.12
N GLY A 38 -5.22 -2.75 14.63
CA GLY A 38 -6.34 -3.59 15.06
C GLY A 38 -7.70 -2.97 14.73
N TRP A 39 -7.79 -2.33 13.56
CA TRP A 39 -8.98 -1.63 13.05
C TRP A 39 -9.42 -0.41 13.87
N HIS A 40 -8.52 0.15 14.68
CA HIS A 40 -8.78 1.38 15.41
C HIS A 40 -8.63 2.61 14.49
N GLN A 41 -9.72 3.04 13.86
CA GLN A 41 -9.74 4.12 12.86
C GLN A 41 -9.03 5.41 13.29
N GLY A 42 -9.14 5.83 14.56
CA GLY A 42 -8.41 7.00 15.07
C GLY A 42 -6.87 6.87 14.97
N ARG A 43 -6.33 5.73 15.41
CA ARG A 43 -4.90 5.44 15.35
C ARG A 43 -4.42 5.25 13.92
N ALA A 44 -5.20 4.57 13.09
CA ALA A 44 -4.89 4.40 11.66
C ALA A 44 -4.85 5.75 10.94
N ALA A 45 -5.81 6.64 11.22
CA ALA A 45 -5.85 7.97 10.60
C ALA A 45 -4.65 8.83 11.02
N HIS A 46 -4.28 8.78 12.31
CA HIS A 46 -3.09 9.45 12.83
C HIS A 46 -1.82 8.93 12.14
N GLU A 47 -1.67 7.61 12.00
CA GLU A 47 -0.53 7.01 11.31
C GLU A 47 -0.47 7.39 9.83
N LEU A 48 -1.62 7.46 9.15
CA LEU A 48 -1.73 7.87 7.75
C LEU A 48 -1.59 9.39 7.54
N GLY A 49 -1.53 10.19 8.62
CA GLY A 49 -1.47 11.64 8.53
C GLY A 49 -2.74 12.30 7.96
N ILE A 50 -3.91 11.68 8.14
CA ILE A 50 -5.20 12.18 7.64
C ILE A 50 -6.22 12.33 8.76
N SER A 51 -7.29 13.08 8.52
CA SER A 51 -8.42 13.12 9.45
C SER A 51 -9.15 11.79 9.53
N VAL A 52 -9.72 11.46 10.69
CA VAL A 52 -10.58 10.26 10.86
C VAL A 52 -11.76 10.27 9.90
N LYS A 53 -12.33 11.46 9.62
CA LYS A 53 -13.41 11.64 8.63
C LYS A 53 -12.96 11.25 7.22
N THR A 54 -11.74 11.62 6.84
CA THR A 54 -11.15 11.23 5.55
C THR A 54 -10.96 9.72 5.48
N LEU A 55 -10.38 9.11 6.52
CA LEU A 55 -10.20 7.67 6.58
C LEU A 55 -11.55 6.94 6.47
N TYR A 56 -12.57 7.35 7.21
CA TYR A 56 -13.91 6.75 7.13
C TYR A 56 -14.50 6.79 5.70
N ARG A 57 -14.37 7.93 5.00
CA ARG A 57 -14.80 8.04 3.59
C ARG A 57 -14.05 7.06 2.69
N LYS A 58 -12.74 6.91 2.88
CA LYS A 58 -11.92 5.98 2.10
C LYS A 58 -12.23 4.52 2.42
N ILE A 59 -12.52 4.19 3.68
CA ILE A 59 -12.98 2.85 4.08
C ILE A 59 -14.25 2.46 3.33
N ARG A 60 -15.23 3.37 3.26
CA ARG A 60 -16.46 3.16 2.49
C ARG A 60 -16.19 3.08 0.99
N ALA A 61 -15.40 4.00 0.44
CA ALA A 61 -15.10 4.06 -1.00
C ALA A 61 -14.34 2.82 -1.51
N TYR A 62 -13.43 2.28 -0.71
CA TYR A 62 -12.65 1.08 -1.06
C TYR A 62 -13.30 -0.24 -0.61
N GLY A 63 -14.43 -0.19 0.10
CA GLY A 63 -15.15 -1.39 0.55
C GLY A 63 -14.39 -2.21 1.59
N PHE A 64 -13.67 -1.56 2.51
CA PHE A 64 -12.97 -2.28 3.58
C PHE A 64 -13.96 -2.83 4.62
N GLU A 65 -13.80 -4.10 4.94
CA GLU A 65 -14.62 -4.80 5.94
C GLU A 65 -13.76 -5.28 7.10
N ARG A 66 -14.17 -4.95 8.32
CA ARG A 66 -13.45 -5.39 9.52
C ARG A 66 -13.59 -6.91 9.68
N PRO A 67 -12.49 -7.67 9.80
CA PRO A 67 -12.53 -9.08 10.14
C PRO A 67 -13.31 -9.30 11.45
N GLY A 68 -14.36 -10.12 11.41
CA GLY A 68 -15.19 -10.44 12.57
C GLY A 68 -16.25 -9.40 12.94
N GLY A 69 -16.40 -8.31 12.17
CA GLY A 69 -17.57 -7.44 12.28
C GLY A 69 -18.79 -8.18 11.75
N ARG A 70 -19.77 -8.50 12.61
CA ARG A 70 -21.04 -9.10 12.18
C ARG A 70 -21.66 -8.20 11.11
N ARG A 71 -21.80 -8.73 9.89
CA ARG A 71 -22.74 -8.19 8.90
C ARG A 71 -24.12 -8.29 9.56
N SER A 72 -24.75 -7.14 9.78
CA SER A 72 -26.18 -7.05 10.04
C SER A 72 -26.83 -6.28 8.90
#